data_AF-A0A1C6C428-F1
#
_entry.id   AF-A0A1C6C428-F1
#
_cell.length_a   1.000
_cell.length_b   1.000
_cell.length_c   1.000
_cell.angle_alpha   90.00
_cell.angle_beta   90.00
_cell.angle_gamma   90.00
#
_symmetry.space_group_name_H-M   'P 1'
#
loop_
_entity.id
_entity.type
_entity.pdbx_description
1 polymer ?
#
loop_
_entity_poly.entity_id
_entity_poly.type
_entity_poly.pdbx_seq_one_letter_code
_entity_poly.pdbx_strand_id
1 'polypeptide(L)'
;MKIQKKNFKNAPVIVQEGVGGGVCQVSTTLYNATLYAGLEYLELRNHSIPSAYAPKGRDATVADDSIDFVFKNNLKYPIYIKNTVYGNTIKCEIYGSLKDKKILK
;
A
#
# COMPACT_ATOMS: atom_id res chain seq x y z
N MET A 1 -2.27 -7.38 3.11
CA MET A 1 -2.33 -7.58 1.65
C MET A 1 -1.53 -8.81 1.22
N LYS A 2 -2.16 -9.99 1.12
CA LYS A 2 -1.48 -11.20 0.67
C LYS A 2 -1.28 -11.24 -0.84
N ILE A 3 -0.07 -11.56 -1.28
CA ILE A 3 0.22 -11.92 -2.67
C ILE A 3 -0.23 -13.37 -2.88
N GLN A 4 -1.10 -13.61 -3.85
CA GLN A 4 -1.57 -14.94 -4.25
C GLN A 4 -1.06 -15.26 -5.66
N LYS A 5 0.11 -15.89 -5.74
CA LYS A 5 0.88 -16.16 -6.99
C LYS A 5 0.05 -16.64 -8.19
N LYS A 6 -1.03 -17.41 -7.97
CA LYS A 6 -1.85 -17.99 -9.04
C LYS A 6 -2.40 -16.98 -10.05
N ASN A 7 -2.52 -15.70 -9.69
CA ASN A 7 -3.07 -14.66 -10.58
C ASN A 7 -2.07 -13.54 -10.94
N PHE A 8 -0.80 -13.66 -10.54
CA PHE A 8 0.21 -12.66 -10.86
C PHE A 8 1.01 -13.05 -12.10
N LYS A 9 1.32 -12.06 -12.94
CA LYS A 9 2.20 -12.21 -14.10
C LYS A 9 3.63 -11.83 -13.72
N ASN A 10 4.60 -12.31 -14.51
CA ASN A 10 5.96 -11.80 -14.42
C ASN A 10 6.01 -10.33 -14.86
N ALA A 11 6.76 -9.54 -14.10
CA ALA A 11 7.02 -8.14 -14.38
C ALA A 11 8.37 -7.75 -13.73
N PRO A 12 8.96 -6.59 -14.09
CA PRO A 12 10.21 -6.15 -13.50
C PRO A 12 10.14 -6.05 -11.97
N VAL A 13 11.11 -6.69 -11.30
CA VAL A 13 11.50 -6.46 -9.91
C VAL A 13 12.92 -5.86 -9.90
N ILE A 14 13.45 -5.49 -8.72
CA ILE A 14 14.62 -4.60 -8.59
C ILE A 14 15.82 -4.95 -9.50
N VAL A 15 16.10 -6.25 -9.72
CA VAL A 15 17.30 -6.69 -10.47
C VAL A 15 17.00 -7.68 -11.61
N GLN A 16 15.74 -8.11 -11.78
CA GLN A 16 15.35 -9.13 -12.76
C GLN A 16 13.83 -9.11 -12.98
N GLU A 17 13.30 -9.98 -13.84
CA GLU A 17 11.86 -10.27 -13.83
C GLU A 17 11.48 -11.18 -12.66
N GLY A 18 10.31 -10.91 -12.08
CA GLY A 18 9.75 -11.67 -10.97
C GLY A 18 8.22 -11.70 -11.05
N VAL A 19 7.63 -12.75 -10.48
CA VAL A 19 6.17 -12.86 -10.36
C VAL A 19 5.66 -11.69 -9.50
N GLY A 20 4.73 -10.90 -10.03
CA GLY A 20 4.14 -9.78 -9.29
C GLY A 20 5.04 -8.55 -9.17
N GLY A 21 5.92 -8.31 -10.15
CA GLY A 21 6.61 -7.02 -10.27
C GLY A 21 5.63 -5.84 -10.19
N GLY A 22 5.98 -4.81 -9.42
CA GLY A 22 5.14 -3.63 -9.16
C GLY A 22 4.19 -3.72 -7.96
N VAL A 23 4.04 -4.88 -7.31
CA VAL A 23 3.12 -5.02 -6.17
C VAL A 23 3.52 -4.13 -4.98
N CYS A 24 4.83 -3.94 -4.74
CA CYS A 24 5.32 -3.01 -3.71
C CYS A 24 4.92 -1.55 -3.96
N GLN A 25 4.69 -1.15 -5.22
CA GLN A 25 4.18 0.19 -5.54
C GLN A 25 2.72 0.33 -5.09
N VAL A 26 1.93 -0.73 -5.21
CA VAL A 26 0.53 -0.77 -4.75
C VAL A 26 0.46 -0.71 -3.23
N SER A 27 1.20 -1.56 -2.51
CA SER A 27 1.23 -1.56 -1.04
C SER A 27 1.74 -0.23 -0.49
N THR A 28 2.77 0.35 -1.10
CA THR A 28 3.30 1.68 -0.73
C THR A 28 2.27 2.78 -0.93
N THR A 29 1.55 2.79 -2.05
CA THR A 29 0.51 3.80 -2.32
C THR A 29 -0.64 3.67 -1.33
N LEU A 30 -1.07 2.44 -1.04
CA LEU A 30 -2.10 2.17 -0.04
C LEU A 30 -1.66 2.57 1.37
N TYR A 31 -0.41 2.28 1.76
CA TYR A 31 0.13 2.70 3.05
C TYR A 31 0.06 4.20 3.25
N ASN A 32 0.49 4.98 2.25
CA ASN A 32 0.41 6.45 2.33
C ASN A 32 -1.04 6.93 2.41
N ALA A 33 -1.97 6.33 1.67
CA ALA A 33 -3.39 6.66 1.77
C ALA A 33 -3.95 6.34 3.17
N THR A 34 -3.58 5.21 3.77
CA THR A 34 -3.92 4.82 5.15
C THR A 34 -3.39 5.84 6.16
N LEU A 35 -2.14 6.30 6.01
CA LEU A 35 -1.56 7.36 6.85
C LEU A 35 -2.35 8.67 6.73
N TYR A 36 -2.64 9.12 5.52
CA TYR A 36 -3.41 10.36 5.31
C TYR A 36 -4.85 10.26 5.80
N ALA A 37 -5.44 9.05 5.78
CA ALA A 37 -6.76 8.77 6.32
C ALA A 37 -6.77 8.66 7.87
N GLY A 38 -5.61 8.72 8.53
CA GLY A 38 -5.51 8.61 9.99
C GLY A 38 -5.83 7.21 10.53
N LEU A 39 -5.67 6.19 9.68
CA LEU A 39 -5.86 4.78 10.02
C LEU A 39 -4.60 4.20 10.66
N GLU A 40 -4.78 3.25 11.57
CA GLU A 40 -3.67 2.55 12.23
C GLU A 40 -3.13 1.40 11.37
N TYR A 41 -1.81 1.31 11.23
CA TYR A 41 -1.15 0.12 10.68
C TYR A 41 -0.78 -0.85 11.81
N LEU A 42 -0.91 -2.15 11.54
CA LEU A 42 -0.55 -3.23 12.45
C LEU A 42 0.79 -3.88 12.05
N GLU A 43 1.03 -3.99 10.75
CA GLU A 43 2.27 -4.53 10.20
C GLU A 43 2.77 -3.62 9.09
N LEU A 44 4.03 -3.20 9.21
CA LEU A 44 4.70 -2.35 8.24
C LEU A 44 6.19 -2.70 8.22
N ARG A 45 6.74 -2.89 7.02
CA ARG A 45 8.18 -3.02 6.81
C ARG A 45 8.63 -2.19 5.61
N ASN A 46 9.52 -1.24 5.85
CA ASN A 46 10.16 -0.47 4.78
C ASN A 46 11.18 -1.35 4.02
N HIS A 47 11.45 -1.02 2.76
CA HIS A 47 12.50 -1.67 2.00
C HIS A 47 13.86 -1.32 2.62
N SER A 48 14.78 -2.29 2.65
CA SER A 48 16.17 -2.03 3.06
C SER A 48 16.90 -1.12 2.07
N ILE A 49 16.51 -1.16 0.80
CA ILE A 49 17.02 -0.29 -0.28
C ILE A 49 15.91 0.72 -0.63
N PRO A 50 16.19 2.04 -0.62
CA PRO A 50 15.18 3.03 -0.96
C PRO A 50 14.56 2.82 -2.35
N SER A 51 13.24 2.86 -2.41
CA SER A 51 12.49 2.84 -3.68
C SER A 51 12.51 4.22 -4.33
N ALA A 52 12.65 4.29 -5.66
CA ALA A 52 12.63 5.57 -6.38
C ALA A 52 11.24 6.25 -6.38
N TYR A 53 10.17 5.51 -6.11
CA TYR A 53 8.79 5.98 -6.19
C TYR A 53 8.19 6.45 -4.85
N ALA A 54 8.95 6.44 -3.75
CA ALA A 54 8.47 6.90 -2.45
C ALA A 54 9.60 7.50 -1.59
N PRO A 55 9.33 8.55 -0.79
CA PRO A 55 10.28 9.06 0.18
C PRO A 55 10.71 7.99 1.20
N LYS A 56 11.90 8.17 1.80
CA LYS A 56 12.38 7.27 2.85
C LYS A 56 11.39 7.20 4.01
N GLY A 57 11.04 5.98 4.44
CA GLY A 57 10.07 5.74 5.52
C GLY A 57 8.60 5.86 5.08
N ARG A 58 8.33 6.14 3.80
CA ARG A 58 6.99 6.25 3.21
C ARG A 58 6.66 5.09 2.27
N ASP A 59 7.28 3.93 2.47
CA ASP A 59 7.11 2.75 1.63
C ASP A 59 6.69 1.52 2.45
N ALA A 60 6.03 0.57 1.80
CA ALA A 60 5.59 -0.68 2.42
C ALA A 60 5.98 -1.86 1.53
N THR A 61 6.95 -2.64 1.99
CA THR A 61 7.37 -3.89 1.34
C THR A 61 6.31 -4.94 1.57
N VAL A 62 6.03 -5.75 0.56
CA VAL A 62 5.28 -6.99 0.69
C VAL A 62 6.02 -8.10 -0.03
N ALA A 63 5.98 -9.31 0.55
CA ALA A 63 6.61 -10.49 0.00
C ALA A 63 5.73 -11.70 0.31
N ASP A 64 5.64 -12.62 -0.64
CA ASP A 64 4.87 -13.86 -0.48
C ASP A 64 5.20 -14.53 0.86
N ASP A 65 4.14 -14.91 1.58
CA ASP A 65 4.16 -15.70 2.82
C ASP A 65 5.06 -15.20 3.96
N SER A 66 5.62 -13.99 3.88
CA SER A 66 6.66 -13.52 4.81
C SER A 66 6.54 -12.06 5.25
N ILE A 67 6.17 -11.14 4.35
CA ILE A 67 6.06 -9.72 4.68
C ILE A 67 4.72 -9.22 4.16
N ASP A 68 3.90 -8.68 5.06
CA ASP A 68 2.63 -8.08 4.69
C ASP A 68 2.52 -6.63 5.20
N PHE A 69 1.72 -5.82 4.50
CA PHE A 69 1.18 -4.57 4.99
C PHE A 69 -0.24 -4.82 5.51
N VAL A 70 -0.43 -4.63 6.81
CA VAL A 70 -1.70 -4.83 7.51
C VAL A 70 -2.08 -3.54 8.20
N PHE A 71 -3.33 -3.11 8.02
CA PHE A 71 -3.89 -1.94 8.69
C PHE A 71 -5.29 -2.25 9.21
N LYS A 72 -5.74 -1.43 10.15
CA LYS A 72 -7.02 -1.55 10.82
C LYS A 72 -7.87 -0.33 10.53
N ASN A 73 -9.15 -0.55 10.21
CA ASN A 73 -10.14 0.50 10.35
C ASN A 73 -10.43 0.70 11.84
N ASN A 74 -9.71 1.62 12.48
CA ASN A 74 -9.90 2.03 13.87
C ASN A 74 -10.95 3.15 14.03
N LEU A 75 -11.65 3.52 12.95
CA LEU A 75 -12.70 4.55 12.97
C LEU A 75 -14.05 3.97 13.38
N LYS A 76 -14.99 4.85 13.71
CA LYS A 76 -16.35 4.44 14.12
C LYS A 76 -17.19 3.95 12.94
N TYR A 77 -16.92 4.46 11.74
CA TYR A 77 -17.70 4.16 10.54
C TYR A 77 -16.90 3.33 9.52
N PRO A 78 -17.58 2.61 8.61
CA PRO A 78 -16.92 1.92 7.51
C PRO A 78 -16.13 2.87 6.60
N ILE A 79 -15.08 2.34 5.99
CA ILE A 79 -14.30 3.03 4.97
C ILE A 79 -14.51 2.38 3.60
N TYR A 80 -14.35 3.16 2.55
CA TYR A 80 -14.35 2.68 1.17
C TYR A 80 -12.99 2.99 0.53
N ILE A 81 -12.34 1.97 -0.02
CA ILE A 81 -11.02 2.07 -0.64
C ILE A 81 -11.19 1.95 -2.14
N LYS A 82 -10.77 2.99 -2.87
CA LYS A 82 -10.79 3.03 -4.33
C LYS A 82 -9.38 3.10 -4.86
N ASN A 83 -9.02 2.13 -5.69
CA ASN A 83 -7.76 2.11 -6.41
C ASN A 83 -8.05 2.38 -7.88
N THR A 84 -7.27 3.25 -8.52
CA THR A 84 -7.36 3.49 -9.97
C THR A 84 -5.97 3.54 -10.56
N VAL A 85 -5.81 2.91 -11.72
CA VAL A 85 -4.52 2.80 -12.42
C VAL A 85 -4.60 3.58 -13.73
N TYR A 86 -3.62 4.42 -13.98
CA TYR A 86 -3.45 5.19 -15.20
C TYR A 86 -1.99 5.04 -15.67
N GLY A 87 -1.78 4.28 -16.75
CA GLY A 87 -0.42 3.90 -17.18
C GLY A 87 0.33 3.17 -16.07
N ASN A 88 1.51 3.68 -15.68
CA ASN A 88 2.35 3.12 -14.61
C ASN A 88 2.13 3.79 -13.24
N THR A 89 1.03 4.52 -13.08
CA THR A 89 0.68 5.24 -11.85
C THR A 89 -0.57 4.65 -11.24
N ILE A 90 -0.50 4.32 -9.95
CA ILE A 90 -1.64 3.95 -9.14
C ILE A 90 -2.03 5.11 -8.23
N LYS A 91 -3.33 5.36 -8.15
CA LYS A 91 -3.95 6.29 -7.19
C LYS A 91 -4.78 5.47 -6.20
N CYS A 92 -4.53 5.66 -4.91
CA CYS A 92 -5.35 5.11 -3.83
C CYS A 92 -6.12 6.25 -3.15
N GLU A 93 -7.43 6.10 -3.03
CA GLU A 93 -8.32 7.03 -2.34
C GLU A 93 -9.07 6.26 -1.25
N ILE A 94 -9.03 6.78 -0.02
CA ILE A 94 -9.79 6.23 1.11
C ILE A 94 -10.86 7.26 1.47
N TYR A 95 -12.11 6.82 1.36
CA TYR A 95 -13.27 7.59 1.76
C TYR A 95 -13.80 7.07 3.09
N GLY A 96 -14.26 7.98 3.94
CA GLY A 96 -14.85 7.66 5.23
C GLY A 96 -15.94 8.66 5.59
N SER A 97 -16.55 8.45 6.75
CA SER A 97 -17.54 9.39 7.29
C SER A 97 -16.89 10.75 7.57
N LEU A 98 -17.57 11.84 7.22
CA LEU A 98 -17.14 13.20 7.60
C LEU A 98 -16.98 13.36 9.11
N LYS A 99 -17.69 12.55 9.91
CA LYS A 99 -17.61 12.55 11.38
C LYS A 99 -16.28 11.99 11.90
N ASP A 100 -15.57 11.20 11.09
CA ASP A 100 -14.27 10.62 11.46
C ASP A 100 -13.08 11.46 10.97
N LYS A 101 -13.33 12.56 10.23
CA LYS A 101 -12.27 13.37 9.61
C LYS A 101 -11.39 14.00 10.69
N LYS A 102 -10.16 13.50 10.82
CA LYS A 102 -9.10 14.12 11.62
C LYS A 102 -8.41 15.19 10.78
N ILE A 103 -8.32 16.41 11.30
CA ILE A 103 -7.47 17.46 10.70
C ILE A 103 -6.06 17.19 11.23
N LEU A 104 -5.22 16.60 10.39
CA LEU A 104 -3.79 16.47 10.67
C LEU A 104 -3.19 17.89 10.63
N LYS A 105 -2.61 18.33 11.76
CA LYS A 105 -1.90 19.61 11.88
C LYS A 105 -0.52 19.53 11.22
#